data_AF-A0A517NH93-F1
#
_entry.id   AF-A0A517NH93-F1
#
_cell.length_a   1.000
_cell.length_b   1.000
_cell.length_c   1.000
_cell.angle_alpha   90.00
_cell.angle_beta   90.00
_cell.angle_gamma   90.00
#
_symmetry.space_group_name_H-M   'P 1'
#
loop_
_entity.id
_entity.type
_entity.pdbx_description
1 polymer ?
#
loop_
_entity_poly.entity_id
_entity_poly.type
_entity_poly.pdbx_seq_one_letter_code
_entity_poly.pdbx_strand_id
1 'polypeptide(L)'
;MKSRHCSADWFPLPIALTTVSLLGLFFFVSDVAADDPPAQKSSSFHITRGFLFVDDAFVSTPVDIQADADQIRLNDAMVSASQVPNVDYSNGTTFGDERRFRGSRGAPRRGWGDYSNRDPRRNRPRAQLSPAQGLAGRIAFELNMQNIVVVRPDRSLLVLEMAWGGREFLARLTSPAEREKSPSAELLEAIESQDIDSGEVLEWADHYQPSAIFLEQAKIQLDPVDALIIANEKVITGVKWQSALTFPLTVIGMVLVVLAFGHLLSANPRTTTITGGVDLSSDQEQMIRRSLMYVSALSVMDLIWTILASQAGTMRELNPLGGQLISDPLMLAAFKIGVTSLSVGLLFALRRQPLAHQASWWTCLLLTLLTARWLTFQSMFVV
;
A
#
# COMPACT_ATOMS: atom_id res chain seq x y z
N MET A 1 39.53 33.18 39.91
CA MET A 1 39.57 32.15 38.85
C MET A 1 38.12 31.87 38.44
N LYS A 2 37.54 32.61 37.48
CA LYS A 2 37.51 32.39 36.02
C LYS A 2 36.77 31.10 35.60
N SER A 3 35.68 31.31 34.84
CA SER A 3 35.06 30.41 33.83
C SER A 3 34.09 29.33 34.35
N ARG A 4 32.89 29.08 33.81
CA ARG A 4 32.18 29.52 32.59
C ARG A 4 30.66 29.26 32.75
N HIS A 5 29.85 30.17 32.22
CA HIS A 5 28.44 29.96 31.91
C HIS A 5 28.28 29.07 30.66
N CYS A 6 27.31 28.16 30.68
CA CYS A 6 26.76 27.50 29.51
C CYS A 6 25.24 27.72 29.52
N SER A 7 24.80 28.75 28.82
CA SER A 7 23.42 28.95 28.38
C SER A 7 23.22 28.14 27.10
N ALA A 8 22.25 27.22 27.13
CA ALA A 8 21.78 26.52 25.94
C ALA A 8 20.53 27.24 25.44
N ASP A 9 20.70 27.99 24.36
CA ASP A 9 19.62 28.67 23.64
C ASP A 9 18.77 27.63 22.89
N TRP A 10 17.49 27.59 23.24
CA TRP A 10 16.47 26.82 22.54
C TRP A 10 15.98 27.63 21.33
N PHE A 11 16.21 27.11 20.13
CA PHE A 11 15.60 27.62 18.89
C PHE A 11 14.12 27.23 18.81
N PRO A 12 13.17 28.18 18.66
CA PRO A 12 11.86 27.86 18.13
C PRO A 12 11.88 27.98 16.60
N LEU A 13 11.58 26.86 15.91
CA LEU A 13 11.24 26.85 14.49
C LEU A 13 9.81 27.43 14.33
N PRO A 14 9.58 28.46 13.49
CA PRO A 14 8.24 28.87 13.13
C PRO A 14 7.69 27.97 12.00
N ILE A 15 6.56 27.32 12.28
CA ILE A 15 5.74 26.65 11.27
C ILE A 15 5.05 27.75 10.46
N ALA A 16 5.56 28.02 9.26
CA ALA A 16 4.90 28.87 8.28
C ALA A 16 3.74 28.09 7.63
N LEU A 17 2.51 28.43 8.02
CA LEU A 17 1.30 28.09 7.26
C LEU A 17 1.30 28.90 5.96
N THR A 18 1.54 28.25 4.84
CA THR A 18 1.32 28.80 3.51
C THR A 18 -0.18 28.82 3.21
N THR A 19 -0.75 30.02 3.27
CA THR A 19 -2.05 30.38 2.73
C THR A 19 -2.03 30.27 1.20
N VAL A 20 -2.86 29.41 0.64
CA VAL A 20 -3.12 29.37 -0.80
C VAL A 20 -4.04 30.53 -1.16
N SER A 21 -3.51 31.44 -1.97
CA SER A 21 -4.20 32.59 -2.54
C SER A 21 -5.44 32.20 -3.36
N LEU A 22 -6.54 32.85 -3.02
CA LEU A 22 -7.82 32.82 -3.73
C LEU A 22 -7.78 33.94 -4.78
N LEU A 23 -7.60 33.58 -6.05
CA LEU A 23 -7.39 34.51 -7.15
C LEU A 23 -8.72 34.78 -7.90
N GLY A 24 -9.20 36.01 -7.72
CA GLY A 24 -9.92 36.87 -8.66
C GLY A 24 -10.92 36.26 -9.65
N LEU A 25 -12.21 36.40 -9.33
CA LEU A 25 -13.32 36.30 -10.30
C LEU A 25 -13.60 37.71 -10.85
N PHE A 26 -13.12 38.00 -12.07
CA PHE A 26 -13.52 39.18 -12.83
C PHE A 26 -14.84 38.88 -13.56
N PHE A 27 -15.88 39.66 -13.27
CA PHE A 27 -17.09 39.72 -14.08
C PHE A 27 -16.83 40.61 -15.29
N PHE A 28 -16.82 40.01 -16.49
CA PHE A 28 -17.00 40.71 -17.75
C PHE A 28 -18.50 40.72 -18.07
N VAL A 29 -19.08 41.92 -18.15
CA VAL A 29 -20.38 42.17 -18.78
C VAL A 29 -20.10 42.44 -20.25
N SER A 30 -20.65 41.63 -21.15
CA SER A 30 -20.58 41.86 -22.59
C SER A 30 -21.99 42.01 -23.16
N ASP A 31 -22.10 43.01 -24.04
CA ASP A 31 -23.27 43.43 -24.79
C ASP A 31 -23.93 42.30 -25.59
N VAL A 32 -25.27 42.33 -25.60
CA VAL A 32 -26.13 41.46 -26.40
C VAL A 32 -26.22 42.06 -27.81
N ALA A 33 -25.47 41.47 -28.75
CA ALA A 33 -25.60 41.70 -30.18
C ALA A 33 -26.43 40.59 -30.83
N ALA A 34 -27.04 40.93 -31.97
CA ALA A 34 -28.10 40.20 -32.67
C ALA A 34 -27.77 38.75 -33.07
N ASP A 35 -28.82 37.92 -33.12
CA ASP A 35 -28.83 36.48 -33.40
C ASP A 35 -28.22 36.11 -34.76
N ASP A 36 -26.92 35.82 -34.76
CA ASP A 36 -26.35 34.85 -35.70
C ASP A 36 -26.80 33.43 -35.29
N PRO A 37 -27.11 32.53 -36.24
CA PRO A 37 -27.41 31.14 -35.92
C PRO A 37 -26.25 30.58 -35.06
N PRO A 38 -26.54 29.90 -33.94
CA PRO A 38 -25.52 29.55 -32.96
C PRO A 38 -24.43 28.73 -33.63
N ALA A 39 -23.23 29.32 -33.74
CA ALA A 39 -22.06 28.64 -34.28
C ALA A 39 -21.94 27.30 -33.57
N GLN A 40 -21.96 26.21 -34.34
CA GLN A 40 -21.96 24.85 -33.82
C GLN A 40 -20.71 24.69 -32.97
N LYS A 41 -20.91 24.57 -31.65
CA LYS A 41 -19.82 24.65 -30.68
C LYS A 41 -18.99 23.38 -30.78
N SER A 42 -17.85 23.45 -31.44
CA SER A 42 -16.88 22.35 -31.44
C SER A 42 -16.39 22.12 -30.01
N SER A 43 -16.40 20.85 -29.59
CA SER A 43 -15.84 20.45 -28.29
C SER A 43 -14.39 20.03 -28.50
N SER A 44 -13.47 20.69 -27.80
CA SER A 44 -12.06 20.30 -27.75
C SER A 44 -11.65 19.86 -26.35
N PHE A 45 -10.88 18.78 -26.26
CA PHE A 45 -10.30 18.25 -25.03
C PHE A 45 -8.79 18.11 -25.23
N HIS A 46 -8.00 18.51 -24.22
CA HIS A 46 -6.55 18.34 -24.21
C HIS A 46 -6.17 17.40 -23.07
N ILE A 47 -5.73 16.19 -23.40
CA ILE A 47 -5.49 15.12 -22.43
C ILE A 47 -4.00 14.74 -22.40
N THR A 48 -3.40 14.72 -21.21
CA THR A 48 -1.96 14.47 -21.02
C THR A 48 -1.66 13.09 -20.45
N ARG A 49 -2.67 12.21 -20.36
CA ARG A 49 -2.61 10.92 -19.65
C ARG A 49 -3.35 9.81 -20.42
N GLY A 50 -3.16 8.57 -19.99
CA GLY A 50 -3.76 7.38 -20.59
C GLY A 50 -2.98 6.89 -21.82
N PHE A 51 -3.46 5.80 -22.42
CA PHE A 51 -2.91 5.26 -23.66
C PHE A 51 -4.01 5.19 -24.70
N LEU A 52 -3.81 5.86 -25.84
CA LEU A 52 -4.75 5.85 -26.95
C LEU A 52 -4.14 5.10 -28.13
N PHE A 53 -4.89 4.14 -28.64
CA PHE A 53 -4.60 3.44 -29.89
C PHE A 53 -5.70 3.75 -30.90
N VAL A 54 -5.33 4.17 -32.09
CA VAL A 54 -6.24 4.42 -33.22
C VAL A 54 -5.72 3.63 -34.40
N ASP A 55 -6.54 2.75 -34.97
CA ASP A 55 -6.18 1.89 -36.10
C ASP A 55 -4.88 1.10 -35.84
N ASP A 56 -4.80 0.49 -34.67
CA ASP A 56 -3.63 -0.27 -34.22
C ASP A 56 -2.34 0.56 -34.08
N ALA A 57 -2.41 1.88 -34.18
CA ALA A 57 -1.27 2.79 -33.98
C ALA A 57 -1.39 3.54 -32.66
N PHE A 58 -0.28 3.63 -31.92
CA PHE A 58 -0.25 4.41 -30.68
C PHE A 58 -0.23 5.91 -30.97
N VAL A 59 -1.13 6.65 -30.34
CA VAL A 59 -1.17 8.12 -30.39
C VAL A 59 -0.48 8.68 -29.16
N SER A 60 0.66 9.34 -29.37
CA SER A 60 1.46 9.90 -28.27
C SER A 60 0.70 11.01 -27.53
N THR A 61 0.77 10.98 -26.20
CA THR A 61 0.31 12.10 -25.36
C THR A 61 1.24 13.31 -25.48
N PRO A 62 0.72 14.55 -25.42
CA PRO A 62 -0.68 14.92 -25.22
C PRO A 62 -1.58 14.62 -26.43
N VAL A 63 -2.85 14.31 -26.17
CA VAL A 63 -3.88 14.06 -27.17
C VAL A 63 -4.86 15.21 -27.20
N ASP A 64 -4.95 15.88 -28.35
CA ASP A 64 -5.97 16.84 -28.70
C ASP A 64 -7.14 16.12 -29.36
N ILE A 65 -8.29 16.13 -28.69
CA ILE A 65 -9.53 15.52 -29.16
C ILE A 65 -10.45 16.65 -29.60
N GLN A 66 -10.74 16.74 -30.89
CA GLN A 66 -11.70 17.70 -31.44
C GLN A 66 -12.87 16.94 -32.05
N ALA A 67 -14.10 17.31 -31.70
CA ALA A 67 -15.29 16.68 -32.27
C ALA A 67 -16.12 17.69 -33.08
N ASP A 68 -16.41 17.29 -34.31
CA ASP A 68 -17.37 17.94 -35.19
C ASP A 68 -18.71 17.19 -35.13
N ALA A 69 -19.60 17.40 -36.12
CA ALA A 69 -20.91 16.74 -36.15
C ALA A 69 -20.79 15.20 -36.22
N ASP A 70 -19.96 14.70 -37.14
CA ASP A 70 -19.89 13.26 -37.48
C ASP A 70 -18.46 12.66 -37.38
N GLN A 71 -17.46 13.50 -37.13
CA GLN A 71 -16.05 13.13 -37.11
C GLN A 71 -15.38 13.59 -35.83
N ILE A 72 -14.42 12.78 -35.38
CA ILE A 72 -13.56 13.04 -34.23
C ILE A 72 -12.13 13.05 -34.74
N ARG A 73 -11.43 14.13 -34.45
CA ARG A 73 -10.01 14.26 -34.71
C ARG A 73 -9.24 13.99 -33.41
N LEU A 74 -8.37 12.98 -33.44
CA LEU A 74 -7.50 12.55 -32.35
C LEU A 74 -6.06 12.83 -32.79
N ASN A 75 -5.54 14.03 -32.47
CA ASN A 75 -4.33 14.59 -33.08
C ASN A 75 -4.43 14.63 -34.63
N ASP A 76 -3.66 13.78 -35.32
CA ASP A 76 -3.64 13.68 -36.78
C ASP A 76 -4.55 12.55 -37.32
N ALA A 77 -5.11 11.72 -36.44
CA ALA A 77 -6.04 10.66 -36.83
C ALA A 77 -7.48 11.20 -36.91
N MET A 78 -8.23 10.80 -37.94
CA MET A 78 -9.65 11.11 -38.08
C MET A 78 -10.46 9.83 -37.96
N VAL A 79 -11.44 9.82 -37.07
CA VAL A 79 -12.35 8.69 -36.84
C VAL A 79 -13.78 9.17 -37.05
N SER A 80 -14.57 8.47 -37.88
CA SER A 80 -15.99 8.77 -38.00
C SER A 80 -16.76 8.10 -36.85
N ALA A 81 -17.61 8.87 -36.17
CA ALA A 81 -18.37 8.36 -35.03
C ALA A 81 -19.36 7.25 -35.42
N SER A 82 -19.80 7.22 -36.68
CA SER A 82 -20.68 6.18 -37.21
C SER A 82 -20.01 4.82 -37.39
N GLN A 83 -18.67 4.79 -37.43
CA GLN A 83 -17.89 3.56 -37.58
C GLN A 83 -17.58 2.88 -36.25
N VAL A 84 -17.88 3.50 -35.11
CA VAL A 84 -17.63 2.91 -33.78
C VAL A 84 -18.97 2.46 -33.19
N PRO A 85 -19.39 1.21 -33.40
CA PRO A 85 -20.67 0.70 -32.91
C PRO A 85 -20.74 0.67 -31.38
N ASN A 86 -21.98 0.65 -30.86
CA ASN A 86 -22.31 0.32 -29.46
C ASN A 86 -21.76 1.26 -28.37
N VAL A 87 -21.40 2.50 -28.69
CA VAL A 87 -21.13 3.48 -27.64
C VAL A 87 -22.47 3.99 -27.11
N ASP A 88 -22.87 3.50 -25.93
CA ASP A 88 -24.09 4.00 -25.27
C ASP A 88 -23.88 5.43 -24.80
N TYR A 89 -24.15 6.37 -25.71
CA TYR A 89 -24.05 7.81 -25.48
C TYR A 89 -25.04 8.31 -24.42
N SER A 90 -26.08 7.52 -24.11
CA SER A 90 -27.13 7.93 -23.18
C SER A 90 -26.70 7.85 -21.71
N ASN A 91 -25.74 6.96 -21.42
CA ASN A 91 -25.14 6.77 -20.11
C ASN A 91 -23.87 7.59 -19.89
N GLY A 92 -23.54 8.50 -20.82
CA GLY A 92 -22.54 9.53 -20.60
C GLY A 92 -22.89 10.31 -19.34
N THR A 93 -22.29 9.92 -18.22
CA THR A 93 -22.28 10.64 -16.96
C THR A 93 -21.83 12.06 -17.29
N THR A 94 -22.78 12.96 -17.50
CA THR A 94 -22.51 14.37 -17.74
C THR A 94 -21.53 14.82 -16.66
N PHE A 95 -20.29 15.09 -17.07
CA PHE A 95 -19.12 15.43 -16.26
C PHE A 95 -19.34 16.56 -15.23
N GLY A 96 -20.53 17.19 -15.24
CA GLY A 96 -20.89 18.31 -14.37
C GLY A 96 -21.96 18.04 -13.31
N ASP A 97 -22.72 16.93 -13.33
CA ASP A 97 -23.93 16.83 -12.47
C ASP A 97 -23.83 15.85 -11.27
N GLU A 98 -22.86 14.93 -11.24
CA GLU A 98 -22.69 14.03 -10.09
C GLU A 98 -22.14 14.71 -8.83
N ARG A 99 -21.50 15.88 -8.96
CA ARG A 99 -21.08 16.67 -7.78
C ARG A 99 -22.25 17.24 -6.98
N ARG A 100 -23.50 17.15 -7.46
CA ARG A 100 -24.68 17.62 -6.72
C ARG A 100 -25.34 16.56 -5.84
N PHE A 101 -24.97 15.29 -5.92
CA PHE A 101 -25.64 14.22 -5.15
C PHE A 101 -24.93 13.79 -3.86
N ARG A 102 -23.70 14.26 -3.59
CA ARG A 102 -22.91 13.82 -2.41
C ARG A 102 -22.91 14.82 -1.24
N GLY A 103 -23.91 15.68 -1.14
CA GLY A 103 -24.04 16.71 -0.09
C GLY A 103 -25.23 16.57 0.87
N SER A 104 -26.12 15.59 0.72
CA SER A 104 -27.35 15.51 1.53
C SER A 104 -27.39 14.30 2.46
N ARG A 105 -26.33 14.11 3.25
CA ARG A 105 -26.36 13.25 4.45
C ARG A 105 -26.25 14.15 5.68
N GLY A 106 -27.40 14.62 6.18
CA GLY A 106 -27.38 15.40 7.40
C GLY A 106 -28.65 16.16 7.79
N ALA A 107 -29.85 15.61 7.57
CA ALA A 107 -31.01 16.03 8.36
C ALA A 107 -32.09 14.93 8.35
N PRO A 108 -32.38 14.27 9.49
CA PRO A 108 -33.58 13.46 9.62
C PRO A 108 -34.78 14.42 9.76
N ARG A 109 -35.29 14.96 8.64
CA ARG A 109 -36.59 15.64 8.65
C ARG A 109 -37.68 14.59 8.63
N ARG A 110 -38.08 14.15 9.83
CA ARG A 110 -39.45 13.74 10.12
C ARG A 110 -40.35 14.92 9.78
N GLY A 111 -41.05 14.81 8.66
CA GLY A 111 -41.99 15.81 8.21
C GLY A 111 -42.77 15.24 7.04
N TRP A 112 -43.86 14.54 7.36
CA TRP A 112 -44.96 14.30 6.44
C TRP A 112 -45.35 15.63 5.80
N GLY A 113 -45.06 15.78 4.52
CA GLY A 113 -45.30 16.98 3.75
C GLY A 113 -45.28 16.61 2.29
N ASP A 114 -46.46 16.28 1.79
CA ASP A 114 -46.80 16.06 0.39
C ASP A 114 -46.40 17.29 -0.44
N TYR A 115 -45.15 17.31 -0.90
CA TYR A 115 -44.65 18.30 -1.85
C TYR A 115 -44.46 17.63 -3.20
N SER A 116 -45.59 17.41 -3.88
CA SER A 116 -45.69 17.17 -5.32
C SER A 116 -45.30 18.39 -6.15
N ASN A 117 -44.34 19.22 -5.70
CA ASN A 117 -43.75 20.29 -6.50
C ASN A 117 -42.70 19.68 -7.44
N ARG A 118 -43.22 18.97 -8.45
CA ARG A 118 -42.55 18.72 -9.72
C ARG A 118 -42.12 20.07 -10.28
N ASP A 119 -40.89 20.48 -10.05
CA ASP A 119 -40.31 21.65 -10.71
C ASP A 119 -40.30 21.36 -12.22
N PRO A 120 -41.18 22.01 -13.03
CA PRO A 120 -41.30 21.71 -14.47
C PRO A 120 -39.99 22.02 -15.23
N ARG A 121 -39.05 22.74 -14.58
CA ARG A 121 -37.77 23.12 -15.15
C ARG A 121 -36.75 21.99 -15.22
N ARG A 122 -36.99 20.84 -14.57
CA ARG A 122 -36.11 19.66 -14.69
C ARG A 122 -36.28 18.87 -15.98
N ASN A 123 -37.35 19.11 -16.74
CA ASN A 123 -37.55 18.53 -18.07
C ASN A 123 -37.13 19.49 -19.19
N ARG A 124 -36.04 20.24 -19.01
CA ARG A 124 -35.40 20.83 -20.18
C ARG A 124 -34.85 19.66 -21.01
N PRO A 125 -35.24 19.49 -22.28
CA PRO A 125 -34.64 18.48 -23.13
C PRO A 125 -33.14 18.71 -23.09
N ARG A 126 -32.39 17.72 -22.58
CA ARG A 126 -30.93 17.76 -22.66
C ARG A 126 -30.60 17.96 -24.13
N ALA A 127 -29.79 18.97 -24.43
CA ALA A 127 -29.25 19.13 -25.77
C ALA A 127 -28.61 17.79 -26.13
N GLN A 128 -29.17 17.11 -27.13
CA GLN A 128 -28.63 15.85 -27.60
C GLN A 128 -27.25 16.17 -28.17
N LEU A 129 -26.21 15.64 -27.53
CA LEU A 129 -24.86 15.71 -28.07
C LEU A 129 -24.85 14.93 -29.39
N SER A 130 -24.08 15.39 -30.37
CA SER A 130 -23.84 14.57 -31.56
C SER A 130 -23.12 13.27 -31.14
N PRO A 131 -23.29 12.16 -31.87
CA PRO A 131 -22.56 10.92 -31.59
C PRO A 131 -21.05 11.13 -31.49
N ALA A 132 -20.49 12.00 -32.33
CA ALA A 132 -19.07 12.37 -32.29
C ALA A 132 -18.68 13.09 -30.98
N GLN A 133 -19.50 14.05 -30.52
CA GLN A 133 -19.28 14.72 -29.23
C GLN A 133 -19.39 13.75 -28.05
N GLY A 134 -20.34 12.81 -28.11
CA GLY A 134 -20.50 11.77 -27.09
C GLY A 134 -19.29 10.84 -26.99
N LEU A 135 -18.80 10.34 -28.14
CA LEU A 135 -17.62 9.48 -28.20
C LEU A 135 -16.35 10.22 -27.78
N ALA A 136 -16.15 11.46 -28.26
CA ALA A 136 -15.01 12.28 -27.85
C ALA A 136 -15.00 12.54 -26.34
N GLY A 137 -16.16 12.84 -25.75
CA GLY A 137 -16.31 12.99 -24.32
C GLY A 137 -16.00 11.70 -23.54
N ARG A 138 -16.39 10.53 -24.07
CA ARG A 138 -16.06 9.23 -23.46
C ARG A 138 -14.57 8.93 -23.54
N ILE A 139 -13.94 9.08 -24.71
CA ILE A 139 -12.49 8.87 -24.88
C ILE A 139 -11.71 9.81 -23.94
N ALA A 140 -12.10 11.09 -23.88
CA ALA A 140 -11.49 12.07 -22.98
C ALA A 140 -11.64 11.67 -21.50
N PHE A 141 -12.80 11.15 -21.09
CA PHE A 141 -13.03 10.64 -19.74
C PHE A 141 -12.05 9.51 -19.40
N GLU A 142 -12.00 8.49 -20.25
CA GLU A 142 -11.22 7.28 -20.01
C GLU A 142 -9.71 7.56 -19.98
N LEU A 143 -9.22 8.36 -20.93
CA LEU A 143 -7.81 8.75 -20.94
C LEU A 143 -7.42 9.58 -19.72
N ASN A 144 -8.33 10.44 -19.22
CA ASN A 144 -8.09 11.22 -18.01
C ASN A 144 -8.04 10.34 -16.74
N MET A 145 -8.71 9.19 -16.75
CA MET A 145 -8.63 8.14 -15.73
C MET A 145 -7.39 7.25 -15.88
N GLN A 146 -6.50 7.56 -16.83
CA GLN A 146 -5.30 6.80 -17.19
C GLN A 146 -5.60 5.43 -17.81
N ASN A 147 -6.81 5.21 -18.32
CA ASN A 147 -7.18 3.94 -18.95
C ASN A 147 -6.54 3.79 -20.34
N ILE A 148 -6.56 2.56 -20.83
CA ILE A 148 -6.15 2.21 -22.19
C ILE A 148 -7.41 2.24 -23.06
N VAL A 149 -7.37 3.02 -24.14
CA VAL A 149 -8.48 3.16 -25.08
C VAL A 149 -8.00 2.72 -26.46
N VAL A 150 -8.68 1.76 -27.06
CA VAL A 150 -8.40 1.28 -28.42
C VAL A 150 -9.61 1.57 -29.30
N VAL A 151 -9.39 2.42 -30.29
CA VAL A 151 -10.38 2.84 -31.28
C VAL A 151 -10.03 2.15 -32.60
N ARG A 152 -10.93 1.29 -33.08
CA ARG A 152 -10.80 0.61 -34.38
C ARG A 152 -12.10 0.81 -35.18
N PRO A 153 -12.03 1.17 -36.47
CA PRO A 153 -13.18 1.25 -37.36
C PRO A 153 -13.92 -0.08 -37.37
N ASP A 154 -15.24 0.01 -37.37
CA ASP A 154 -16.17 -1.12 -37.42
C ASP A 154 -16.08 -2.06 -36.20
N ARG A 155 -15.44 -1.63 -35.10
CA ARG A 155 -15.31 -2.37 -33.84
C ARG A 155 -15.77 -1.54 -32.64
N SER A 156 -16.26 -2.22 -31.61
CA SER A 156 -16.61 -1.58 -30.33
C SER A 156 -15.37 -0.93 -29.71
N LEU A 157 -15.59 0.20 -29.03
CA LEU A 157 -14.55 0.88 -28.25
C LEU A 157 -14.06 -0.04 -27.13
N LEU A 158 -12.79 -0.45 -27.16
CA LEU A 158 -12.19 -1.21 -26.07
C LEU A 158 -11.59 -0.24 -25.06
N VAL A 159 -12.03 -0.34 -23.81
CA VAL A 159 -11.54 0.44 -22.68
C VAL A 159 -11.03 -0.50 -21.60
N LEU A 160 -9.74 -0.48 -21.31
CA LEU A 160 -9.17 -1.30 -20.24
C LEU A 160 -8.71 -0.41 -19.08
N GLU A 161 -9.29 -0.63 -17.91
CA GLU A 161 -8.90 0.06 -16.69
C GLU A 161 -7.53 -0.42 -16.22
N MET A 162 -6.64 0.50 -15.82
CA MET A 162 -5.29 0.12 -15.37
C MET A 162 -5.34 -0.82 -14.14
N ALA A 163 -6.37 -0.69 -13.31
CA ALA A 163 -6.58 -1.53 -12.13
C ALA A 163 -7.18 -2.90 -12.47
N TRP A 164 -7.80 -3.08 -13.64
CA TRP A 164 -8.53 -4.29 -14.01
C TRP A 164 -8.16 -4.73 -15.43
N GLY A 165 -7.14 -5.57 -15.55
CA GLY A 165 -6.63 -6.09 -16.82
C GLY A 165 -5.74 -5.12 -17.63
N GLY A 166 -5.95 -3.81 -17.56
CA GLY A 166 -5.20 -2.83 -18.36
C GLY A 166 -3.69 -2.87 -18.16
N ARG A 167 -3.21 -3.04 -16.92
CA ARG A 167 -1.76 -3.16 -16.66
C ARG A 167 -1.15 -4.37 -17.36
N GLU A 168 -1.79 -5.53 -17.25
CA GLU A 168 -1.31 -6.75 -17.90
C GLU A 168 -1.33 -6.62 -19.41
N PHE A 169 -2.40 -6.02 -19.95
CA PHE A 169 -2.51 -5.71 -21.36
C PHE A 169 -1.33 -4.84 -21.84
N LEU A 170 -1.03 -3.77 -21.11
CA LEU A 170 0.11 -2.88 -21.41
C LEU A 170 1.46 -3.61 -21.31
N ALA A 171 1.63 -4.47 -20.31
CA ALA A 171 2.83 -5.29 -20.15
C ALA A 171 3.02 -6.26 -21.34
N ARG A 172 1.92 -6.86 -21.83
CA ARG A 172 1.90 -7.73 -23.01
C ARG A 172 2.28 -6.98 -24.30
N LEU A 173 1.80 -5.75 -24.47
CA LEU A 173 2.16 -4.92 -25.62
C LEU A 173 3.65 -4.53 -25.61
N THR A 174 4.24 -4.33 -24.43
CA THR A 174 5.61 -3.81 -24.27
C THR A 174 6.69 -4.90 -24.16
N SER A 175 6.36 -6.10 -23.68
CA SER A 175 7.33 -7.15 -23.37
C SER A 175 6.98 -8.47 -24.09
N PRO A 176 7.87 -9.01 -24.94
CA PRO A 176 7.68 -10.32 -25.56
C PRO A 176 7.52 -11.45 -24.54
N ALA A 177 8.20 -11.37 -23.39
CA ALA A 177 8.12 -12.37 -22.34
C ALA A 177 6.73 -12.44 -21.68
N GLU A 178 5.97 -11.35 -21.68
CA GLU A 178 4.59 -11.34 -21.17
C GLU A 178 3.61 -11.92 -22.18
N ARG A 179 3.92 -11.91 -23.48
CA ARG A 179 3.08 -12.53 -24.55
C ARG A 179 3.06 -14.05 -24.45
N GLU A 180 4.17 -14.65 -24.02
CA GLU A 180 4.27 -16.10 -23.82
C GLU A 180 3.43 -16.59 -22.63
N LYS A 181 3.07 -15.71 -21.69
CA LYS A 181 2.24 -16.07 -20.55
C LYS A 181 0.77 -16.16 -20.97
N SER A 182 0.06 -17.13 -20.38
CA SER A 182 -1.39 -17.19 -20.50
C SER A 182 -2.01 -15.93 -19.87
N PRO A 183 -3.00 -15.31 -20.53
CA PRO A 183 -3.68 -14.13 -20.01
C PRO A 183 -4.36 -14.47 -18.68
N SER A 184 -4.37 -13.52 -17.74
CA SER A 184 -5.11 -13.69 -16.50
C SER A 184 -6.62 -13.69 -16.73
N ALA A 185 -7.35 -14.30 -15.81
CA ALA A 185 -8.82 -14.26 -15.82
C ALA A 185 -9.35 -12.82 -15.72
N GLU A 186 -8.64 -11.92 -15.03
CA GLU A 186 -9.03 -10.50 -14.89
C GLU A 186 -8.96 -9.76 -16.23
N LEU A 187 -7.93 -10.01 -17.05
CA LEU A 187 -7.82 -9.43 -18.39
C LEU A 187 -8.91 -9.95 -19.32
N LEU A 188 -9.16 -11.27 -19.31
CA LEU A 188 -10.21 -11.88 -20.13
C LEU A 188 -11.58 -11.33 -19.76
N GLU A 189 -11.91 -11.27 -18.47
CA GLU A 189 -13.17 -10.71 -17.96
C GLU A 189 -13.32 -9.23 -18.34
N ALA A 190 -12.25 -8.43 -18.24
CA ALA A 190 -12.27 -7.02 -18.60
C ALA A 190 -12.58 -6.79 -20.10
N ILE A 191 -12.07 -7.65 -21.00
CA ILE A 191 -12.36 -7.59 -22.43
C ILE A 191 -13.77 -8.09 -22.73
N GLU A 192 -14.15 -9.25 -22.20
CA GLU A 192 -15.44 -9.92 -22.48
C GLU A 192 -16.63 -9.13 -21.92
N SER A 193 -16.44 -8.39 -20.82
CA SER A 193 -17.47 -7.52 -20.24
C SER A 193 -17.93 -6.39 -21.19
N GLN A 194 -17.16 -6.12 -22.24
CA GLN A 194 -17.45 -5.10 -23.26
C GLN A 194 -18.02 -5.69 -24.55
N ASP A 195 -18.39 -6.97 -24.55
CA ASP A 195 -18.91 -7.69 -25.73
C ASP A 195 -17.91 -7.70 -26.89
N ILE A 196 -16.62 -7.81 -26.55
CA ILE A 196 -15.50 -7.90 -27.51
C ILE A 196 -14.87 -9.29 -27.37
N ASP A 197 -14.57 -9.93 -28.51
CA ASP A 197 -13.87 -11.23 -28.53
C ASP A 197 -12.44 -11.07 -27.96
N SER A 198 -12.19 -11.74 -26.84
CA SER A 198 -10.89 -11.74 -26.17
C SER A 198 -9.79 -12.35 -27.04
N GLY A 199 -10.12 -13.33 -27.89
CA GLY A 199 -9.18 -13.95 -28.82
C GLY A 199 -8.62 -12.96 -29.83
N GLU A 200 -9.49 -12.14 -30.43
CA GLU A 200 -9.10 -11.12 -31.41
C GLU A 200 -8.20 -10.05 -30.78
N VAL A 201 -8.56 -9.57 -29.58
CA VAL A 201 -7.78 -8.53 -28.88
C VAL A 201 -6.40 -9.05 -28.47
N LEU A 202 -6.32 -10.29 -28.00
CA LEU A 202 -5.05 -10.92 -27.63
C LEU A 202 -4.19 -11.23 -28.84
N GLU A 203 -4.79 -11.70 -29.94
CA GLU A 203 -4.08 -11.91 -31.21
C GLU A 203 -3.49 -10.59 -31.73
N TRP A 204 -4.26 -9.50 -31.68
CA TRP A 204 -3.75 -8.17 -32.01
C TRP A 204 -2.58 -7.76 -31.10
N ALA A 205 -2.74 -7.90 -29.78
CA ALA A 205 -1.71 -7.55 -28.82
C ALA A 205 -0.40 -8.34 -29.02
N ASP A 206 -0.49 -9.60 -29.44
CA ASP A 206 0.66 -10.45 -29.69
C ASP A 206 1.44 -10.04 -30.96
N HIS A 207 0.74 -9.55 -31.98
CA HIS A 207 1.33 -9.07 -33.23
C HIS A 207 1.69 -7.57 -33.20
N TYR A 208 1.27 -6.83 -32.18
CA TYR A 208 1.53 -5.41 -32.05
C TYR A 208 3.04 -5.10 -32.00
N GLN A 209 3.47 -4.17 -32.84
CA GLN A 209 4.84 -3.66 -32.89
C GLN A 209 4.93 -2.31 -32.17
N PRO A 210 5.42 -2.28 -30.92
CA PRO A 210 5.42 -1.06 -30.12
C PRO A 210 6.39 -0.02 -30.68
N SER A 211 5.92 1.22 -30.81
CA SER A 211 6.78 2.35 -31.17
C SER A 211 7.72 2.73 -30.02
N ALA A 212 8.87 3.35 -30.32
CA ALA A 212 9.82 3.78 -29.29
C ALA A 212 9.19 4.76 -28.28
N ILE A 213 8.33 5.66 -28.77
CA ILE A 213 7.61 6.64 -27.94
C ILE A 213 6.61 5.93 -27.01
N PHE A 214 5.90 4.92 -27.51
CA PHE A 214 5.01 4.10 -26.69
C PHE A 214 5.77 3.37 -25.58
N LEU A 215 6.89 2.72 -25.92
CA LEU A 215 7.71 2.01 -24.93
C LEU A 215 8.21 2.93 -23.81
N GLU A 216 8.62 4.16 -24.14
CA GLU A 216 9.05 5.14 -23.14
C GLU A 216 7.90 5.55 -22.21
N GLN A 217 6.73 5.88 -22.76
CA GLN A 217 5.56 6.26 -21.95
C GLN A 217 5.02 5.10 -21.11
N ALA A 218 5.01 3.89 -21.66
CA ALA A 218 4.57 2.71 -20.93
C ALA A 218 5.51 2.37 -19.76
N LYS A 219 6.83 2.48 -19.95
CA LYS A 219 7.82 2.27 -18.87
C LYS A 219 7.62 3.24 -17.70
N ILE A 220 7.36 4.52 -17.99
CA ILE A 220 7.11 5.53 -16.94
C ILE A 220 5.92 5.11 -16.04
N GLN A 221 4.93 4.41 -16.59
CA GLN A 221 3.76 3.95 -15.83
C GLN A 221 3.95 2.55 -15.21
N LEU A 222 4.61 1.63 -15.90
CA LEU A 222 4.78 0.24 -15.44
C LEU A 222 5.88 0.11 -14.38
N ASP A 223 7.04 0.77 -14.54
CA ASP A 223 8.20 0.59 -13.65
C ASP A 223 7.88 0.87 -12.16
N PRO A 224 7.16 1.96 -11.79
CA PRO A 224 6.82 2.20 -10.39
C PRO A 224 5.91 1.12 -9.81
N VAL A 225 4.96 0.63 -10.60
CA VAL A 225 4.00 -0.39 -10.17
C VAL A 225 4.70 -1.73 -10.00
N ASP A 226 5.55 -2.12 -10.94
CA ASP A 226 6.32 -3.35 -10.85
C ASP A 226 7.33 -3.32 -9.70
N ALA A 227 7.98 -2.18 -9.45
CA ALA A 227 8.81 -1.99 -8.27
C ALA A 227 8.02 -2.18 -6.96
N LEU A 228 6.78 -1.68 -6.90
CA LEU A 228 5.88 -1.87 -5.76
C LEU A 228 5.43 -3.33 -5.61
N ILE A 229 5.11 -4.02 -6.71
CA ILE A 229 4.73 -5.44 -6.70
C ILE A 229 5.90 -6.28 -6.18
N ILE A 230 7.10 -6.06 -6.70
CA ILE A 230 8.32 -6.76 -6.26
C ILE A 230 8.60 -6.47 -4.78
N ALA A 231 8.40 -5.22 -4.33
CA ALA A 231 8.56 -4.87 -2.93
C ALA A 231 7.52 -5.58 -2.04
N ASN A 232 6.26 -5.60 -2.45
CA ASN A 232 5.18 -6.26 -1.73
C ASN A 232 5.35 -7.78 -1.71
N GLU A 233 5.82 -8.39 -2.79
CA GLU A 233 6.08 -9.83 -2.84
C GLU A 233 7.15 -10.25 -1.81
N LYS A 234 8.21 -9.44 -1.64
CA LYS A 234 9.21 -9.64 -0.57
C LYS A 234 8.57 -9.57 0.82
N VAL A 235 7.63 -8.65 1.04
CA VAL A 235 6.90 -8.57 2.32
C VAL A 235 6.01 -9.79 2.51
N ILE A 236 5.24 -10.18 1.49
CA ILE A 236 4.32 -11.34 1.55
C ILE A 236 5.10 -12.64 1.81
N THR A 237 6.22 -12.85 1.12
CA THR A 237 7.08 -14.03 1.34
C THR A 237 7.69 -14.02 2.74
N GLY A 238 8.11 -12.86 3.24
CA GLY A 238 8.54 -12.68 4.64
C GLY A 238 7.44 -13.05 5.64
N VAL A 239 6.22 -12.57 5.43
CA VAL A 239 5.06 -12.87 6.29
C VAL A 239 4.71 -14.36 6.26
N LYS A 240 4.75 -15.01 5.07
CA LYS A 240 4.51 -16.46 4.94
C LYS A 240 5.55 -17.26 5.71
N TRP A 241 6.82 -16.89 5.58
CA TRP A 241 7.91 -17.57 6.29
C TRP A 241 7.82 -17.37 7.80
N GLN A 242 7.50 -16.15 8.25
CA GLN A 242 7.22 -15.85 9.65
C GLN A 242 6.06 -16.69 10.19
N SER A 243 4.94 -16.76 9.46
CA SER A 243 3.78 -17.57 9.84
C SER A 243 4.14 -19.05 10.01
N ALA A 244 4.93 -19.60 9.09
CA ALA A 244 5.40 -20.98 9.16
C ALA A 244 6.29 -21.27 10.39
N LEU A 245 7.06 -20.27 10.85
CA LEU A 245 7.93 -20.40 12.02
C LEU A 245 7.23 -20.14 13.35
N THR A 246 6.15 -19.37 13.36
CA THR A 246 5.46 -19.00 14.60
C THR A 246 5.02 -20.22 15.41
N PHE A 247 4.36 -21.20 14.76
CA PHE A 247 3.89 -22.40 15.46
C PHE A 247 5.01 -23.22 16.13
N PRO A 248 6.04 -23.71 15.42
CA PRO A 248 7.10 -24.49 16.06
C PRO A 248 7.84 -23.69 17.14
N LEU A 249 8.04 -22.38 16.92
CA LEU A 249 8.67 -21.51 17.90
C LEU A 249 7.85 -21.39 19.20
N THR A 250 6.53 -21.29 19.11
CA THR A 250 5.66 -21.28 20.31
C THR A 250 5.72 -22.59 21.08
N VAL A 251 5.72 -23.74 20.40
CA VAL A 251 5.85 -25.06 21.04
C VAL A 251 7.20 -25.18 21.77
N ILE A 252 8.29 -24.79 21.12
CA ILE A 252 9.63 -24.78 21.73
C ILE A 252 9.63 -23.83 22.95
N GLY A 253 9.03 -22.65 22.81
CA GLY A 253 8.88 -21.68 23.90
C GLY A 253 8.15 -22.28 25.11
N MET A 254 7.01 -22.97 24.88
CA MET A 254 6.25 -23.64 25.94
C MET A 254 7.09 -24.70 26.67
N VAL A 255 7.79 -25.55 25.91
CA VAL A 255 8.66 -26.59 26.49
C VAL A 255 9.78 -25.95 27.31
N LEU A 256 10.45 -24.91 26.79
CA LEU A 256 11.51 -24.19 27.51
C LEU A 256 11.00 -23.56 28.80
N VAL A 257 9.80 -22.95 28.80
CA VAL A 257 9.19 -22.38 30.01
C VAL A 257 8.94 -23.46 31.06
N VAL A 258 8.39 -24.61 30.68
CA VAL A 258 8.12 -25.73 31.61
C VAL A 258 9.43 -26.27 32.21
N LEU A 259 10.46 -26.47 31.38
CA LEU A 259 11.76 -26.96 31.85
C LEU A 259 12.47 -25.96 32.77
N ALA A 260 12.48 -24.68 32.39
CA ALA A 260 13.08 -23.61 33.20
C ALA A 260 12.34 -23.44 34.54
N PHE A 261 11.01 -23.52 34.53
CA PHE A 261 10.20 -23.46 35.75
C PHE A 261 10.45 -24.67 36.67
N GLY A 262 10.51 -25.88 36.12
CA GLY A 262 10.88 -27.08 36.89
C GLY A 262 12.27 -26.98 37.51
N HIS A 263 13.23 -26.41 36.77
CA HIS A 263 14.58 -26.12 37.28
C HIS A 263 14.55 -25.11 38.43
N LEU A 264 13.77 -24.02 38.31
CA LEU A 264 13.62 -23.00 39.37
C LEU A 264 13.05 -23.55 40.67
N LEU A 265 12.08 -24.47 40.59
CA LEU A 265 11.49 -25.13 41.76
C LEU A 265 12.49 -26.07 42.44
N SER A 266 13.32 -26.75 41.64
CA SER A 266 14.32 -27.70 42.14
C SER A 266 15.55 -27.00 42.76
N ALA A 267 15.88 -25.79 42.32
CA ALA A 267 17.09 -25.05 42.71
C ALA A 267 16.81 -23.87 43.66
N ASN A 268 15.93 -24.05 44.66
CA ASN A 268 15.54 -22.97 45.57
C ASN A 268 16.72 -22.55 46.49
N PRO A 269 17.17 -21.28 46.47
CA PRO A 269 18.33 -20.81 47.24
C PRO A 269 18.14 -20.76 48.78
N ARG A 270 17.01 -21.23 49.32
CA ARG A 270 16.57 -20.97 50.71
C ARG A 270 17.22 -21.82 51.82
N THR A 271 18.10 -22.77 51.51
CA THR A 271 18.52 -23.77 52.51
C THR A 271 20.00 -23.80 52.87
N THR A 272 20.84 -22.95 52.28
CA THR A 272 22.27 -22.91 52.67
C THR A 272 22.46 -21.92 53.81
N THR A 273 22.14 -22.36 55.03
CA THR A 273 22.46 -21.62 56.26
C THR A 273 23.97 -21.38 56.28
N ILE A 274 24.38 -20.12 56.43
CA ILE A 274 25.77 -19.65 56.44
C ILE A 274 26.42 -20.11 57.75
N THR A 275 26.67 -21.41 57.89
CA THR A 275 27.40 -21.97 59.02
C THR A 275 28.74 -22.49 58.53
N GLY A 276 29.65 -21.56 58.26
CA GLY A 276 31.10 -21.74 58.27
C GLY A 276 31.76 -22.45 57.07
N GLY A 277 32.60 -21.73 56.33
CA GLY A 277 33.84 -22.30 55.78
C GLY A 277 33.80 -22.99 54.40
N VAL A 278 33.60 -22.19 53.35
CA VAL A 278 34.35 -22.18 52.07
C VAL A 278 34.69 -23.52 51.39
N ASP A 279 33.68 -24.28 50.98
CA ASP A 279 33.74 -25.00 49.70
C ASP A 279 32.33 -25.07 49.11
N LEU A 280 32.16 -24.45 47.94
CA LEU A 280 30.94 -24.62 47.15
C LEU A 280 30.88 -26.08 46.71
N SER A 281 29.83 -26.79 47.12
CA SER A 281 29.62 -28.15 46.66
C SER A 281 29.59 -28.17 45.13
N SER A 282 30.21 -29.19 44.52
CA SER A 282 30.18 -29.44 43.07
C SER A 282 28.75 -29.38 42.50
N ASP A 283 27.76 -29.72 43.32
CA ASP A 283 26.34 -29.71 42.97
C ASP A 283 25.83 -28.28 42.74
N GLN A 284 26.28 -27.31 43.54
CA GLN A 284 25.90 -25.90 43.40
C GLN A 284 26.49 -25.30 42.11
N GLU A 285 27.73 -25.63 41.76
CA GLU A 285 28.33 -25.20 40.50
C GLU A 285 27.57 -25.80 39.30
N GLN A 286 27.16 -27.07 39.39
CA GLN A 286 26.34 -27.71 38.36
C GLN A 286 24.96 -27.05 38.23
N MET A 287 24.31 -26.68 39.34
CA MET A 287 23.03 -25.96 39.34
C MET A 287 23.16 -24.59 38.66
N ILE A 288 24.17 -23.79 39.01
CA ILE A 288 24.39 -22.47 38.38
C ILE A 288 24.64 -22.63 36.88
N ARG A 289 25.44 -23.61 36.47
CA ARG A 289 25.70 -23.87 35.05
C ARG A 289 24.40 -24.22 34.29
N ARG A 290 23.52 -25.04 34.88
CA ARG A 290 22.20 -25.34 34.31
C ARG A 290 21.30 -24.10 34.26
N SER A 291 21.27 -23.28 35.31
CA SER A 291 20.53 -22.01 35.31
C SER A 291 20.98 -21.07 34.18
N LEU A 292 22.30 -20.92 33.98
CA LEU A 292 22.85 -20.08 32.92
C LEU A 292 22.52 -20.61 31.52
N MET A 293 22.44 -21.92 31.34
CA MET A 293 21.98 -22.52 30.09
C MET A 293 20.52 -22.13 29.79
N TYR A 294 19.61 -22.22 30.77
CA TYR A 294 18.22 -21.81 30.60
C TYR A 294 18.08 -20.30 30.35
N VAL A 295 18.82 -19.47 31.10
CA VAL A 295 18.86 -18.00 30.88
C VAL A 295 19.27 -17.67 29.46
N SER A 296 20.30 -18.36 28.94
CA SER A 296 20.78 -18.15 27.57
C SER A 296 19.74 -18.59 26.54
N ALA A 297 19.13 -19.77 26.71
CA ALA A 297 18.10 -20.29 25.80
C ALA A 297 16.84 -19.41 25.77
N LEU A 298 16.33 -18.99 26.93
CA LEU A 298 15.18 -18.09 27.04
C LEU A 298 15.47 -16.71 26.45
N SER A 299 16.70 -16.21 26.62
CA SER A 299 17.13 -14.93 26.03
C SER A 299 17.21 -15.00 24.50
N VAL A 300 17.69 -16.12 23.92
CA VAL A 300 17.69 -16.35 22.47
C VAL A 300 16.25 -16.42 21.94
N MET A 301 15.37 -17.15 22.62
CA MET A 301 13.95 -17.22 22.26
C MET A 301 13.28 -15.83 22.26
N ASP A 302 13.50 -15.06 23.32
CA ASP A 302 12.99 -13.69 23.44
C ASP A 302 13.56 -12.76 22.34
N LEU A 303 14.84 -12.92 21.98
CA LEU A 303 15.43 -12.21 20.84
C LEU A 303 14.72 -12.57 19.52
N ILE A 304 14.47 -13.85 19.26
CA ILE A 304 13.76 -14.28 18.04
C ILE A 304 12.38 -13.62 17.98
N TRP A 305 11.59 -13.64 19.06
CA TRP A 305 10.29 -12.97 19.09
C TRP A 305 10.38 -11.46 18.95
N THR A 306 11.42 -10.84 19.50
CA THR A 306 11.66 -9.40 19.32
C THR A 306 11.89 -9.07 17.85
N ILE A 307 12.70 -9.86 17.14
CA ILE A 307 12.95 -9.69 15.70
C ILE A 307 11.65 -9.90 14.92
N LEU A 308 10.92 -10.99 15.17
CA LEU A 308 9.65 -11.27 14.49
C LEU A 308 8.60 -10.17 14.72
N ALA A 309 8.50 -9.64 15.93
CA ALA A 309 7.58 -8.55 16.26
C ALA A 309 7.98 -7.22 15.61
N SER A 310 9.29 -6.96 15.45
CA SER A 310 9.80 -5.79 14.73
C SER A 310 9.46 -5.84 13.23
N GLN A 311 9.58 -7.02 12.61
CA GLN A 311 9.27 -7.22 11.18
C GLN A 311 7.78 -7.11 10.87
N ALA A 312 6.92 -7.49 11.82
CA ALA A 312 5.47 -7.36 11.67
C ALA A 312 4.96 -5.90 11.73
N GLY A 313 5.82 -4.92 12.02
CA GLY A 313 5.41 -3.51 12.11
C GLY A 313 4.46 -3.19 13.27
N THR A 314 4.24 -4.15 14.17
CA THR A 314 3.26 -4.05 15.28
C THR A 314 3.74 -3.18 16.45
N MET A 315 5.03 -2.83 16.49
CA MET A 315 5.62 -2.03 17.57
C MET A 315 5.66 -0.56 17.18
N ARG A 316 4.63 0.19 17.55
CA ARG A 316 4.64 1.65 17.47
C ARG A 316 5.15 2.21 18.79
N GLU A 317 6.42 2.57 18.86
CA GLU A 317 6.99 3.15 20.08
C GLU A 317 6.56 4.60 20.30
N LEU A 318 6.29 4.92 21.57
CA LEU A 318 5.93 6.27 22.01
C LEU A 318 7.16 7.08 22.46
N ASN A 319 8.33 6.44 22.60
CA ASN A 319 9.55 7.10 23.04
C ASN A 319 10.42 7.50 21.83
N PRO A 320 10.74 8.81 21.65
CA PRO A 320 11.56 9.27 20.52
C PRO A 320 12.98 8.68 20.50
N LEU A 321 13.55 8.33 21.66
CA LEU A 321 14.88 7.68 21.72
C LEU A 321 14.82 6.22 21.28
N GLY A 322 13.72 5.54 21.58
CA GLY A 322 13.50 4.18 21.12
C GLY A 322 13.21 4.11 19.62
N GLY A 323 12.54 5.13 19.06
CA GLY A 323 12.19 5.16 17.64
C GLY A 323 13.40 4.99 16.69
N GLN A 324 14.57 5.52 17.07
CA GLN A 324 15.81 5.34 16.31
C GLN A 324 16.40 3.93 16.46
N LEU A 325 16.18 3.28 17.61
CA LEU A 325 16.55 1.89 17.86
C LEU A 325 15.63 0.89 17.16
N ILE A 326 14.35 1.23 17.01
CA ILE A 326 13.35 0.39 16.33
C ILE A 326 13.46 0.48 14.82
N SER A 327 13.93 1.60 14.26
CA SER A 327 14.09 1.73 12.81
C SER A 327 15.07 0.73 12.20
N ASP A 328 15.98 0.17 13.00
CA ASP A 328 16.90 -0.89 12.57
C ASP A 328 16.82 -2.12 13.49
N PRO A 329 16.11 -3.20 13.06
CA PRO A 329 16.04 -4.45 13.79
C PRO A 329 17.40 -5.06 14.14
N LEU A 330 18.43 -4.81 13.32
CA LEU A 330 19.78 -5.31 13.56
C LEU A 330 20.43 -4.61 14.75
N MET A 331 20.23 -3.29 14.90
CA MET A 331 20.78 -2.55 16.02
C MET A 331 20.14 -2.98 17.34
N LEU A 332 18.82 -3.19 17.35
CA LEU A 332 18.10 -3.74 18.51
C LEU A 332 18.60 -5.14 18.88
N ALA A 333 18.78 -6.00 17.88
CA ALA A 333 19.31 -7.35 18.09
C ALA A 333 20.74 -7.32 18.62
N ALA A 334 21.63 -6.52 18.03
CA ALA A 334 23.01 -6.37 18.46
C ALA A 334 23.11 -5.85 19.90
N PHE A 335 22.31 -4.84 20.25
CA PHE A 335 22.24 -4.32 21.61
C PHE A 335 21.81 -5.41 22.60
N LYS A 336 20.74 -6.16 22.29
CA LYS A 336 20.23 -7.24 23.14
C LYS A 336 21.25 -8.38 23.29
N ILE A 337 21.90 -8.79 22.20
CA ILE A 337 22.99 -9.77 22.22
C ILE A 337 24.15 -9.27 23.09
N GLY A 338 24.55 -8.01 22.96
CA GLY A 338 25.63 -7.43 23.75
C GLY A 338 25.33 -7.44 25.26
N VAL A 339 24.15 -6.92 25.66
CA VAL A 339 23.73 -6.86 27.06
C VAL A 339 23.55 -8.26 27.66
N THR A 340 22.92 -9.18 26.92
CA THR A 340 22.72 -10.56 27.39
C THR A 340 24.04 -11.31 27.51
N SER A 341 24.94 -11.22 26.52
CA SER A 341 26.26 -11.86 26.56
C SER A 341 27.11 -11.32 27.70
N LEU A 342 27.11 -10.00 27.91
CA LEU A 342 27.81 -9.38 29.04
C LEU A 342 27.25 -9.86 30.38
N SER A 343 25.91 -9.92 30.50
CA SER A 343 25.25 -10.36 31.73
C SER A 343 25.54 -11.83 32.05
N VAL A 344 25.42 -12.72 31.06
CA VAL A 344 25.74 -14.16 31.21
C VAL A 344 27.23 -14.35 31.50
N GLY A 345 28.10 -13.59 30.83
CA GLY A 345 29.54 -13.63 31.07
C GLY A 345 29.92 -13.20 32.48
N LEU A 346 29.31 -12.13 32.99
CA LEU A 346 29.51 -11.66 34.38
C LEU A 346 29.03 -12.69 35.40
N LEU A 347 27.84 -13.25 35.22
CA LEU A 347 27.33 -14.30 36.12
C LEU A 347 28.20 -15.56 36.07
N PHE A 348 28.71 -15.92 34.90
CA PHE A 348 29.62 -17.05 34.73
C PHE A 348 30.98 -16.83 35.39
N ALA A 349 31.53 -15.61 35.30
CA ALA A 349 32.77 -15.23 35.98
C ALA A 349 32.59 -15.20 37.50
N LEU A 350 31.46 -14.70 37.99
CA LEU A 350 31.13 -14.61 39.42
C LEU A 350 30.47 -15.88 39.99
N ARG A 351 30.43 -16.99 39.24
CA ARG A 351 29.70 -18.23 39.64
C ARG A 351 30.12 -18.82 40.99
N ARG A 352 31.31 -18.45 41.49
CA ARG A 352 31.82 -18.86 42.81
C ARG A 352 31.30 -17.99 43.97
N GLN A 353 30.43 -17.02 43.72
CA GLN A 353 29.85 -16.16 44.75
C GLN A 353 28.41 -16.60 45.04
N PRO A 354 27.97 -16.68 46.30
CA PRO A 354 26.59 -17.05 46.64
C PRO A 354 25.57 -16.04 46.09
N LEU A 355 25.98 -14.77 45.94
CA LEU A 355 25.18 -13.74 45.29
C LEU A 355 24.90 -14.07 43.82
N ALA A 356 25.83 -14.69 43.09
CA ALA A 356 25.63 -15.06 41.70
C ALA A 356 24.59 -16.18 41.56
N HIS A 357 24.50 -17.09 42.53
CA HIS A 357 23.45 -18.10 42.56
C HIS A 357 22.07 -17.45 42.67
N GLN A 358 21.87 -16.56 43.66
CA GLN A 358 20.60 -15.85 43.85
C GLN A 358 20.25 -14.98 42.63
N ALA A 359 21.24 -14.27 42.07
CA ALA A 359 21.05 -13.46 40.86
C ALA A 359 20.63 -14.32 39.67
N SER A 360 21.34 -15.43 39.39
CA SER A 360 21.02 -16.32 38.27
C SER A 360 19.63 -16.95 38.39
N TRP A 361 19.21 -17.27 39.62
CA TRP A 361 17.86 -17.78 39.90
C TRP A 361 16.79 -16.73 39.59
N TRP A 362 16.97 -15.49 40.08
CA TRP A 362 16.04 -14.38 39.78
C TRP A 362 16.01 -14.04 38.29
N THR A 363 17.15 -14.00 37.62
CA THR A 363 17.22 -13.77 36.17
C THR A 363 16.48 -14.85 35.40
N CYS A 364 16.67 -16.12 35.76
CA CYS A 364 15.97 -17.24 35.13
C CYS A 364 14.44 -17.13 35.35
N LEU A 365 14.00 -16.75 36.55
CA LEU A 365 12.57 -16.53 36.84
C LEU A 365 11.99 -15.41 35.97
N LEU A 366 12.66 -14.25 35.92
CA LEU A 366 12.20 -13.10 35.14
C LEU A 366 12.09 -13.42 33.65
N LEU A 367 13.09 -14.10 33.08
CA LEU A 367 13.05 -14.52 31.68
C LEU A 367 11.96 -15.54 31.43
N THR A 368 11.73 -16.48 32.35
CA THR A 368 10.63 -17.46 32.23
C THR A 368 9.27 -16.76 32.17
N LEU A 369 9.05 -15.77 33.05
CA LEU A 369 7.81 -14.98 33.06
C LEU A 369 7.65 -14.13 31.79
N LEU A 370 8.74 -13.56 31.30
CA LEU A 370 8.73 -12.76 30.07
C LEU A 370 8.45 -13.63 28.84
N THR A 371 9.04 -14.82 28.75
CA THR A 371 8.75 -15.81 27.71
C THR A 371 7.29 -16.28 27.79
N ALA A 372 6.76 -16.55 28.98
CA ALA A 372 5.35 -16.89 29.17
C ALA A 372 4.41 -15.76 28.70
N ARG A 373 4.74 -14.49 29.03
CA ARG A 373 4.00 -13.32 28.55
C ARG A 373 3.98 -13.25 27.02
N TRP A 374 5.11 -13.49 26.37
CA TRP A 374 5.19 -13.53 24.90
C TRP A 374 4.33 -14.63 24.29
N LEU A 375 4.32 -15.83 24.87
CA LEU A 375 3.46 -16.92 24.41
C LEU A 375 1.97 -16.55 24.50
N THR A 376 1.55 -15.93 25.61
CA THR A 376 0.18 -15.43 25.75
C THR A 376 -0.15 -14.38 24.69
N PHE A 377 0.76 -13.42 24.44
CA PHE A 377 0.58 -12.42 23.40
C PHE A 377 0.42 -13.07 22.03
N GLN A 378 1.30 -13.99 21.64
CA GLN A 378 1.22 -14.70 20.36
C GLN A 378 -0.08 -15.51 20.23
N SER A 379 -0.54 -16.15 21.31
CA SER A 379 -1.80 -16.91 21.29
C SER A 379 -3.04 -16.04 21.00
N MET A 380 -2.99 -14.73 21.26
CA MET A 380 -4.08 -13.81 20.94
C MET A 380 -4.13 -13.40 19.46
N PHE A 381 -3.01 -13.48 18.73
CA PHE A 381 -2.90 -13.01 17.34
C PHE A 381 -2.89 -14.13 16.29
N VAL A 382 -2.81 -15.39 16.71
CA VAL A 382 -2.82 -16.57 15.80
C VAL A 382 -4.25 -17.08 15.57
N VAL A 383 -5.24 -16.18 15.49
CA VAL A 383 -6.65 -16.54 15.19
C VAL A 383 -6.85 -16.72 13.69
#